data_AF-A0A4Q5X7R4-F1
#
_entry.id   AF-A0A4Q5X7R4-F1
#
_cell.length_a   1.000
_cell.length_b   1.000
_cell.length_c   1.000
_cell.angle_alpha   90.00
_cell.angle_beta   90.00
_cell.angle_gamma   90.00
#
_symmetry.space_group_name_H-M   'P 1'
#
loop_
_entity.id
_entity.type
_entity.pdbx_description
1 polymer ?
#
loop_
_entity_poly.entity_id
_entity_poly.type
_entity_poly.pdbx_seq_one_letter_code
_entity_poly.pdbx_strand_id
1 'polypeptide(L)' 'MELSGYGPAIPLFLALAFQGWVTYRVARTRVFERPQKLNQAKLIWLLPVLGAVMVFSVLHQEERAEQNGPQLRL' A
#
# COMPACT_ATOMS: atom_id res chain seq x y z
N MET A 1 -6.59 2.66 -28.19
CA MET A 1 -5.82 2.45 -26.95
C MET A 1 -6.71 1.71 -25.99
N GLU A 2 -6.54 0.39 -25.92
CA GLU A 2 -7.33 -0.49 -25.06
C GLU A 2 -6.97 -0.25 -23.59
N LEU A 3 -7.82 0.47 -22.87
CA LEU A 3 -7.73 0.65 -21.42
C LEU A 3 -8.10 -0.64 -20.65
N SER A 4 -8.57 -1.69 -21.35
CA SER A 4 -8.99 -2.98 -20.78
C SER A 4 -7.82 -3.84 -20.28
N GLY A 5 -6.61 -3.66 -20.79
CA GLY A 5 -5.42 -4.43 -20.37
C GLY A 5 -4.76 -3.94 -19.07
N TYR A 6 -5.10 -2.72 -18.61
CA TYR A 6 -4.46 -2.10 -17.43
C TYR A 6 -5.26 -2.30 -16.12
N GLY A 7 -6.36 -3.04 -16.15
CA GLY A 7 -7.12 -3.49 -14.96
C GLY A 7 -7.19 -2.46 -13.81
N PRO A 8 -6.93 -2.86 -12.55
CA PRO A 8 -6.93 -1.94 -11.41
C PRO A 8 -5.67 -1.05 -11.34
N ALA A 9 -4.71 -1.16 -12.27
CA ALA A 9 -3.46 -0.41 -12.20
C ALA A 9 -3.68 1.10 -12.39
N ILE A 10 -4.60 1.49 -13.27
CA ILE A 10 -4.93 2.91 -13.50
C ILE A 10 -5.51 3.56 -12.23
N PRO A 11 -6.60 3.04 -11.62
CA PRO A 11 -7.14 3.66 -10.41
C PRO A 11 -6.14 3.62 -9.25
N LEU A 12 -5.32 2.56 -9.14
CA LEU A 12 -4.28 2.48 -8.12
C LEU A 12 -3.20 3.55 -8.32
N PHE A 13 -2.75 3.75 -9.56
CA PHE A 13 -1.80 4.79 -9.90
C PHE A 13 -2.35 6.18 -9.61
N LEU A 14 -3.61 6.45 -9.98
CA LEU A 14 -4.28 7.73 -9.68
C LEU A 14 -4.40 7.95 -8.16
N ALA A 15 -4.74 6.92 -7.38
CA ALA A 15 -4.80 7.00 -5.93
C ALA A 15 -3.44 7.34 -5.32
N LEU A 16 -2.37 6.63 -5.74
CA LEU A 16 -1.01 6.88 -5.25
C LEU A 16 -0.51 8.29 -5.65
N ALA A 17 -0.78 8.72 -6.89
CA ALA A 17 -0.44 10.06 -7.35
C ALA A 17 -1.16 11.14 -6.53
N PHE A 18 -2.45 10.94 -6.23
CA PHE A 18 -3.22 11.84 -5.38
C PHE A 18 -2.68 11.89 -3.95
N GLN A 19 -2.40 10.75 -3.33
CA GLN A 19 -1.80 10.67 -2.00
C GLN A 19 -0.44 11.40 -1.94
N GLY A 20 0.41 11.23 -2.95
CA GLY A 20 1.67 11.95 -3.08
C GLY A 20 1.48 13.47 -3.18
N TRP A 21 0.54 13.92 -4.01
CA TRP A 21 0.22 15.34 -4.17
C TRP A 21 -0.30 15.99 -2.88
N VAL A 22 -1.21 15.31 -2.16
CA VAL A 22 -1.71 15.78 -0.85
C VAL A 22 -0.58 15.83 0.18
N THR A 23 0.27 14.80 0.23
CA THR A 23 1.42 14.76 1.15
C THR A 23 2.36 15.94 0.91
N TYR A 24 2.67 16.26 -0.36
CA TYR A 24 3.48 17.42 -0.72
C TYR A 24 2.82 18.75 -0.31
N ARG A 25 1.50 18.88 -0.51
CA ARG A 25 0.73 20.06 -0.07
C ARG A 25 0.79 20.24 1.44
N VAL A 26 0.66 19.17 2.21
CA VAL A 26 0.79 19.18 3.68
C VAL A 26 2.21 19.55 4.11
N ALA A 27 3.23 19.04 3.42
CA ALA A 27 4.61 19.40 3.73
C ALA A 27 4.90 20.90 3.50
N ARG A 28 4.35 21.47 2.42
CA ARG A 28 4.59 22.86 2.00
C ARG A 28 3.74 23.89 2.76
N THR A 29 2.56 23.53 3.25
CA THR A 29 1.68 24.48 3.95
C THR A 29 2.30 25.01 5.25
N ARG A 30 2.03 26.27 5.59
CA ARG A 30 2.41 26.85 6.89
C ARG A 30 1.33 26.68 7.97
N VAL A 31 0.18 26.10 7.60
CA VAL A 31 -0.97 25.90 8.50
C VAL A 31 -0.66 24.90 9.62
N PHE A 32 0.20 23.92 9.36
CA PHE A 32 0.52 22.86 10.31
C PHE A 32 1.94 23.01 10.84
N GLU A 33 2.11 22.71 12.13
CA GLU A 33 3.44 22.53 12.71
C GLU A 33 4.08 21.23 12.22
N ARG A 34 5.41 21.13 12.34
CA ARG A 34 6.17 19.91 11.98
C ARG A 34 5.57 18.60 12.54
N PRO A 35 5.21 18.48 13.82
CA PRO A 35 4.62 17.24 14.35
C PRO A 35 3.25 16.94 13.71
N GLN A 36 2.43 17.95 13.45
CA GLN A 36 1.12 17.78 12.82
C GLN A 36 1.27 17.30 11.37
N LYS A 37 2.24 17.83 10.63
CA LYS A 37 2.56 17.37 9.26
C LYS A 37 2.94 15.89 9.21
N LEU A 38 3.72 15.42 10.20
CA LEU A 38 4.08 14.00 10.30
C LEU A 38 2.86 13.13 10.56
N ASN A 39 1.94 13.55 11.45
CA ASN A 39 0.72 12.80 11.72
C ASN A 39 -0.18 12.73 10.47
N GLN A 40 -0.30 13.84 9.72
CA GLN A 40 -1.05 13.85 8.46
C GLN A 40 -0.42 12.94 7.41
N ALA A 41 0.91 12.95 7.26
CA ALA A 41 1.60 12.04 6.36
C ALA A 41 1.37 10.56 6.73
N LYS A 42 1.44 10.21 8.03
CA LYS A 42 1.12 8.86 8.51
C LYS A 42 -0.30 8.43 8.14
N LEU A 43 -1.29 9.32 8.33
CA LEU A 43 -2.67 9.03 7.98
C LEU A 43 -2.87 8.82 6.48
N ILE A 44 -2.25 9.67 5.64
CA ILE A 44 -2.35 9.57 4.18
C ILE A 44 -1.77 8.24 3.67
N TRP A 45 -0.68 7.76 4.27
CA TRP A 45 0.02 6.55 3.84
C TRP A 45 -0.39 5.29 4.61
N LEU A 46 -1.30 5.39 5.59
CA LEU A 46 -1.73 4.25 6.39
C LEU A 46 -2.43 3.18 5.54
N LEU A 47 -3.38 3.59 4.71
CA LEU A 47 -4.19 2.68 3.90
C LEU A 47 -3.34 1.81 2.94
N PRO A 48 -2.42 2.36 2.11
CA PRO A 48 -1.59 1.51 1.24
C PRO A 48 -0.67 0.59 2.02
N VAL A 49 -0.15 1.02 3.18
CA VAL A 49 0.67 0.16 4.05
C VAL A 49 -0.17 -1.00 4.61
N LEU A 50 -1.39 -0.74 5.09
CA LEU A 50 -2.29 -1.79 5.57
C LEU A 50 -2.65 -2.78 4.45
N GLY A 51 -2.94 -2.28 3.24
CA GLY A 51 -3.18 -3.13 2.07
C GLY A 51 -2.01 -4.06 1.78
N ALA A 52 -0.78 -3.53 1.80
CA ALA A 52 0.43 -4.32 1.60
C ALA A 52 0.63 -5.38 2.70
N VAL A 53 0.40 -5.03 3.97
CA VAL A 53 0.52 -5.97 5.10
C VAL A 53 -0.48 -7.13 4.98
N MET A 54 -1.72 -6.86 4.56
CA MET A 54 -2.72 -7.92 4.36
C MET A 54 -2.30 -8.90 3.26
N VAL A 55 -1.91 -8.37 2.10
CA VAL A 55 -1.44 -9.19 0.96
C VAL A 55 -0.20 -9.99 1.36
N PHE A 56 0.77 -9.35 2.02
CA PHE A 56 1.96 -10.00 2.53
C PHE A 56 1.64 -11.12 3.52
N SER A 57 0.68 -10.92 4.42
CA SER A 57 0.30 -11.92 5.42
C SER A 57 -0.31 -13.17 4.78
N VAL A 58 -1.17 -12.98 3.77
CA VAL A 58 -1.75 -14.09 3.01
C VAL A 58 -0.65 -14.82 2.23
N LEU A 59 0.20 -14.09 1.50
CA LEU A 59 1.30 -14.67 0.74
C LEU A 59 2.22 -15.51 1.64
N HIS A 60 2.60 -14.98 2.80
CA HIS A 60 3.46 -15.66 3.77
C HIS A 60 2.80 -16.91 4.40
N GLN A 61 1.47 -16.95 4.50
CA GLN A 61 0.74 -18.14 4.96
C GLN A 61 0.75 -19.23 3.89
N GLU A 62 0.50 -18.87 2.64
CA GLU A 62 0.51 -19.80 1.50
C GLU A 62 1.91 -20.39 1.28
N GLU A 63 2.96 -19.57 1.29
CA GLU A 63 4.35 -20.03 1.16
C GLU A 63 4.73 -21.02 2.26
N ARG A 64 4.25 -20.81 3.49
CA ARG A 64 4.45 -21.76 4.59
C ARG A 64 3.64 -23.04 4.41
N ALA A 65 2.42 -22.97 3.90
CA ALA A 65 1.61 -24.16 3.65
C ALA A 65 2.25 -25.04 2.57
N GLU A 66 2.79 -24.42 1.51
CA GLU A 66 3.53 -25.10 0.44
C GLU A 66 4.79 -25.79 0.96
N GLN A 67 5.59 -25.09 1.78
CA GLN A 67 6.81 -25.66 2.38
C GLN A 67 6.55 -26.81 3.36
N ASN A 68 5.37 -26.85 4.00
CA ASN A 68 5.01 -27.89 4.97
C ASN A 68 4.16 -29.03 4.37
N GLY A 69 3.87 -28.99 3.06
CA GLY A 69 3.15 -30.05 2.33
C GLY A 69 4.06 -31.21 1.87
N PRO A 70 3.47 -32.39 1.67
CA PRO A 70 3.61 -33.54 2.57
C PRO A 70 5.04 -34.09 2.66
N GLN A 71 5.56 -34.16 3.90
CA GLN A 71 6.56 -35.18 4.24
C GLN A 71 5.89 -36.56 4.16
N LEU A 72 5.73 -37.10 2.95
CA LEU A 72 5.61 -38.53 2.73
C LEU A 72 6.93 -39.15 3.19
N ARG A 73 6.98 -39.42 4.50
CA ARG A 73 7.92 -40.34 5.11
C ARG A 73 7.59 -41.72 4.57
N LEU A 74 8.23 -42.04 3.43
CA LEU A 74 8.51 -43.42 3.02
C LEU A 74 9.53 -44.03 3.98
#